data_AF-A0A3N5RBF9-F1
#
_entry.id   AF-A0A3N5RBF9-F1
#
_cell.length_a   1.000
_cell.length_b   1.000
_cell.length_c   1.000
_cell.angle_alpha   90.00
_cell.angle_beta   90.00
_cell.angle_gamma   90.00
#
_symmetry.space_group_name_H-M   'P 1'
#
loop_
_entity.id
_entity.type
_entity.pdbx_description
1 polymer ?
#
loop_
_entity_poly.entity_id
_entity_poly.type
_entity_poly.pdbx_seq_one_letter_code
_entity_poly.pdbx_strand_id
1 'polypeptide(L)'
;MLASADPVFTPGSKTEYSNTNFLLLSYIIEDICKKEYQEVLVERILSKINLDDTYFENAADSVLKKSKSYKYFNSKWAQQYETVASNHKGAGAIVSTPADLVFFIDALFSNRLLSKGSLQTMTKILDGYGMGIFPFSYNNSEVAYGHEGRIDEFYTTLIHFPNENISIAYCTNGILYPRDDIMKKVTAICFNQPTTIPDLKSFQTDVQSLKQYAGHYSSSFMPFSVECRIHNNNLILTTQGQDFDTKQIDINYFANFDFGYFFEFVPDKGELVVKETDNNYLLRKNK
;
A
#
# COMPACT_ATOMS: atom_id res chain seq x y z
N MET A 1 -25.29 1.52 -17.35
CA MET A 1 -24.42 2.66 -16.99
C MET A 1 -22.97 2.43 -17.43
N LEU A 2 -22.36 1.24 -17.19
CA LEU A 2 -21.01 0.93 -17.71
C LEU A 2 -20.96 0.76 -19.24
N ALA A 3 -21.92 0.05 -19.84
CA ALA A 3 -21.96 -0.20 -21.29
C ALA A 3 -22.22 1.05 -22.16
N SER A 4 -22.53 2.19 -21.55
CA SER A 4 -22.86 3.45 -22.24
C SER A 4 -21.74 4.50 -22.17
N ALA A 5 -20.60 4.16 -21.57
CA ALA A 5 -19.45 5.05 -21.47
C ALA A 5 -18.42 4.73 -22.56
N ASP A 6 -17.84 5.78 -23.15
CA ASP A 6 -16.74 5.61 -24.10
C ASP A 6 -15.45 5.19 -23.37
N PRO A 7 -14.58 4.37 -24.01
CA PRO A 7 -13.26 4.08 -23.47
C PRO A 7 -12.44 5.36 -23.30
N VAL A 8 -11.72 5.48 -22.19
CA VAL A 8 -10.80 6.60 -21.91
C VAL A 8 -9.63 6.69 -22.91
N PHE A 9 -9.30 5.57 -23.55
CA PHE A 9 -8.35 5.47 -24.66
C PHE A 9 -8.63 4.20 -25.49
N THR A 10 -8.03 4.09 -26.68
CA THR A 10 -8.17 2.92 -27.55
C THR A 10 -7.68 1.65 -26.82
N PRO A 11 -8.49 0.57 -26.73
CA PRO A 11 -8.08 -0.66 -26.06
C PRO A 11 -6.73 -1.20 -26.56
N GLY A 12 -5.82 -1.51 -25.63
CA GLY A 12 -4.48 -2.00 -25.93
C GLY A 12 -3.46 -0.94 -26.33
N SER A 13 -3.82 0.35 -26.42
CA SER A 13 -2.87 1.42 -26.76
C SER A 13 -2.09 1.96 -25.56
N LYS A 14 -2.62 1.82 -24.34
CA LYS A 14 -2.07 2.28 -23.07
C LYS A 14 -2.55 1.36 -21.94
N THR A 15 -1.90 1.48 -20.79
CA THR A 15 -2.25 0.76 -19.57
C THR A 15 -2.54 1.74 -18.45
N GLU A 16 -3.72 1.62 -17.83
CA GLU A 16 -4.12 2.39 -16.64
C GLU A 16 -4.90 1.47 -15.70
N TYR A 17 -4.68 1.63 -14.40
CA TYR A 17 -5.39 0.85 -13.38
C TYR A 17 -6.88 1.22 -13.33
N SER A 18 -7.74 0.22 -13.19
CA SER A 18 -9.19 0.41 -13.13
C SER A 18 -9.86 -0.66 -12.27
N ASN A 19 -10.34 -0.27 -11.08
CA ASN A 19 -11.18 -1.13 -10.24
C ASN A 19 -12.45 -1.61 -10.96
N THR A 20 -13.01 -0.76 -11.82
CA THR A 20 -14.18 -1.09 -12.64
C THR A 20 -13.94 -2.28 -13.55
N ASN A 21 -12.70 -2.48 -14.03
CA ASN A 21 -12.36 -3.65 -14.85
C ASN A 21 -12.43 -4.95 -14.03
N PHE A 22 -11.99 -4.94 -12.77
CA PHE A 22 -12.09 -6.11 -11.88
C PHE A 22 -13.52 -6.40 -11.43
N LEU A 23 -14.34 -5.35 -11.26
CA LEU A 23 -15.78 -5.50 -11.06
C LEU A 23 -16.44 -6.16 -12.29
N LEU A 24 -16.10 -5.73 -13.51
CA LEU A 24 -16.60 -6.33 -14.75
C LEU A 24 -16.15 -7.79 -14.91
N LEU A 25 -14.89 -8.11 -14.59
CA LEU A 25 -14.39 -9.49 -14.60
C LEU A 25 -15.18 -10.39 -13.65
N SER A 26 -15.65 -9.86 -12.51
CA SER A 26 -16.51 -10.61 -11.58
C SER A 26 -17.83 -11.00 -12.25
N TYR A 27 -18.47 -10.09 -12.99
CA TYR A 27 -19.70 -10.39 -13.73
C TYR A 27 -19.48 -11.36 -14.90
N ILE A 28 -18.33 -11.28 -15.58
CA ILE A 28 -17.97 -12.26 -16.63
C ILE A 28 -17.82 -13.65 -16.03
N ILE A 29 -17.18 -13.77 -14.86
CA ILE A 29 -17.06 -15.03 -14.13
C ILE A 29 -18.44 -15.59 -13.76
N GLU A 30 -19.34 -14.74 -13.25
CA GLU A 30 -20.71 -15.13 -12.91
C GLU A 30 -21.48 -15.62 -14.15
N ASP A 31 -21.38 -14.91 -15.28
CA ASP A 31 -22.05 -15.30 -16.52
C ASP A 31 -21.52 -16.63 -17.08
N ILE A 32 -20.22 -16.86 -17.05
CA ILE A 32 -19.61 -18.11 -17.54
C ILE A 32 -19.94 -19.27 -16.60
N CYS A 33 -19.84 -19.07 -15.29
CA CYS A 33 -20.01 -20.12 -14.29
C CYS A 33 -21.47 -20.38 -13.90
N LYS A 34 -22.38 -19.45 -14.22
CA LYS A 34 -23.79 -19.45 -13.80
C LYS A 34 -23.96 -19.60 -12.28
N LYS A 35 -23.08 -18.95 -11.53
CA LYS A 35 -23.00 -18.93 -10.06
C LYS A 35 -22.61 -17.55 -9.58
N GLU A 36 -22.91 -17.20 -8.33
CA GLU A 36 -22.46 -15.93 -7.77
C GLU A 36 -20.94 -15.92 -7.60
N TYR A 37 -20.31 -14.74 -7.71
CA TYR A 37 -18.85 -14.61 -7.63
C TYR A 37 -18.29 -15.21 -6.33
N GLN A 38 -18.98 -15.00 -5.20
CA GLN A 38 -18.63 -15.57 -3.90
C GLN A 38 -18.54 -17.11 -3.95
N GLU A 39 -19.51 -17.77 -4.57
CA GLU A 39 -19.54 -19.23 -4.68
C GLU A 39 -18.38 -19.73 -5.54
N VAL A 40 -18.10 -19.03 -6.64
CA VAL A 40 -16.98 -19.37 -7.53
C VAL A 40 -15.63 -19.18 -6.83
N LEU A 41 -15.47 -18.11 -6.04
CA LEU A 41 -14.27 -17.86 -5.23
C LEU A 41 -14.02 -19.01 -4.24
N VAL A 42 -15.06 -19.41 -3.51
CA VAL A 42 -14.98 -20.52 -2.55
C VAL A 42 -14.63 -21.84 -3.25
N GLU A 43 -15.30 -22.18 -4.34
CA GLU A 43 -15.13 -23.45 -5.04
C GLU A 43 -13.78 -23.58 -5.74
N ARG A 44 -13.34 -22.50 -6.41
CA ARG A 44 -12.16 -22.55 -7.28
C ARG A 44 -10.86 -22.20 -6.57
N ILE A 45 -10.92 -21.41 -5.51
CA ILE A 45 -9.72 -20.93 -4.81
C ILE A 45 -9.73 -21.38 -3.36
N LEU A 46 -10.63 -20.85 -2.52
CA LEU A 46 -10.51 -20.96 -1.06
C LEU A 46 -10.52 -22.42 -0.59
N SER A 47 -11.49 -23.22 -1.07
CA SER A 47 -11.62 -24.64 -0.70
C SER A 47 -10.56 -25.54 -1.33
N LYS A 48 -9.89 -25.10 -2.41
CA LYS A 48 -8.84 -25.90 -3.07
C LYS A 48 -7.54 -25.92 -2.30
N ILE A 49 -7.31 -24.86 -1.55
CA ILE A 49 -6.06 -24.69 -0.80
C ILE A 49 -6.32 -24.59 0.72
N ASN A 50 -7.57 -24.53 1.17
CA ASN A 50 -8.01 -24.46 2.57
C ASN A 50 -7.66 -23.12 3.22
N LEU A 51 -8.17 -22.03 2.63
CA LEU A 51 -8.10 -20.68 3.21
C LEU A 51 -9.33 -20.43 4.10
N ASP A 52 -9.28 -20.95 5.32
CA ASP A 52 -10.43 -20.98 6.23
C ASP A 52 -10.75 -19.61 6.85
N ASP A 53 -9.77 -18.70 6.92
CA ASP A 53 -9.92 -17.34 7.46
C ASP A 53 -10.06 -16.28 6.35
N THR A 54 -10.36 -16.71 5.12
CA THR A 54 -10.58 -15.84 3.96
C THR A 54 -12.00 -15.97 3.45
N TYR A 55 -12.67 -14.85 3.19
CA TYR A 55 -14.06 -14.85 2.73
C TYR A 55 -14.39 -13.61 1.89
N PHE A 56 -15.50 -13.72 1.15
CA PHE A 56 -16.11 -12.58 0.46
C PHE A 56 -17.01 -11.84 1.45
N GLU A 57 -16.75 -10.56 1.70
CA GLU A 57 -17.57 -9.77 2.61
C GLU A 57 -18.87 -9.30 1.94
N ASN A 58 -20.00 -9.82 2.42
CA ASN A 58 -21.32 -9.34 2.04
C ASN A 58 -21.88 -8.32 3.05
N ALA A 59 -22.91 -7.57 2.67
CA ALA A 59 -23.53 -6.55 3.54
C ALA A 59 -24.19 -7.11 4.81
N ALA A 60 -24.55 -8.40 4.83
CA ALA A 60 -25.14 -9.08 5.98
C ALA A 60 -24.08 -9.65 6.96
N ASP A 61 -22.83 -9.82 6.50
CA ASP A 61 -21.70 -10.41 7.26
C ASP A 61 -21.06 -9.46 8.26
N SER A 62 -21.66 -8.29 8.51
CA SER A 62 -21.20 -7.27 9.47
C SER A 62 -20.94 -7.77 10.91
N VAL A 63 -21.25 -9.05 11.17
CA VAL A 63 -21.13 -9.78 12.44
C VAL A 63 -19.89 -10.71 12.50
N LEU A 64 -19.16 -10.92 11.41
CA LEU A 64 -17.92 -11.70 11.41
C LEU A 64 -16.78 -10.99 12.17
N LYS A 65 -15.82 -11.75 12.70
CA LYS A 65 -14.66 -11.31 13.51
C LYS A 65 -13.62 -10.47 12.71
N LYS A 66 -14.06 -9.59 11.81
CA LYS A 66 -13.17 -8.68 11.09
C LYS A 66 -12.68 -7.57 12.01
N SER A 67 -11.46 -7.11 11.74
CA SER A 67 -10.95 -5.91 12.37
C SER A 67 -11.80 -4.69 11.99
N LYS A 68 -11.74 -3.64 12.82
CA LYS A 68 -12.38 -2.35 12.52
C LYS A 68 -11.39 -1.36 11.94
N SER A 69 -11.87 -0.47 11.10
CA SER A 69 -11.08 0.62 10.50
C SER A 69 -10.80 1.72 11.53
N TYR A 70 -9.55 2.17 11.69
CA TYR A 70 -9.18 3.25 12.61
C TYR A 70 -8.28 4.29 11.98
N LYS A 71 -8.54 5.55 12.30
CA LYS A 71 -7.67 6.68 11.97
C LYS A 71 -7.08 7.27 13.24
N TYR A 72 -5.79 7.56 13.22
CA TYR A 72 -5.15 8.30 14.30
C TYR A 72 -5.28 9.80 14.04
N PHE A 73 -5.83 10.53 15.01
CA PHE A 73 -5.99 11.99 14.93
C PHE A 73 -6.16 12.57 16.33
N ASN A 74 -5.63 13.77 16.59
CA ASN A 74 -5.65 14.42 17.89
C ASN A 74 -5.07 13.51 19.00
N SER A 75 -3.97 12.83 18.69
CA SER A 75 -3.28 11.90 19.59
C SER A 75 -4.12 10.73 20.10
N LYS A 76 -5.14 10.31 19.35
CA LYS A 76 -5.98 9.15 19.69
C LYS A 76 -6.42 8.39 18.44
N TRP A 77 -6.66 7.10 18.62
CA TRP A 77 -7.32 6.29 17.59
C TRP A 77 -8.83 6.51 17.64
N ALA A 78 -9.42 6.75 16.47
CA ALA A 78 -10.86 6.86 16.29
C ALA A 78 -11.31 5.86 15.23
N GLN A 79 -12.29 5.03 15.59
CA GLN A 79 -12.91 4.12 14.63
C GLN A 79 -13.56 4.92 13.49
N GLN A 80 -13.35 4.49 12.26
CA GLN A 80 -13.92 5.10 11.06
C GLN A 80 -15.16 4.33 10.58
N TYR A 81 -15.96 5.00 9.76
CA TYR A 81 -17.01 4.33 9.00
C TYR A 81 -16.38 3.39 7.97
N GLU A 82 -17.02 2.24 7.75
CA GLU A 82 -16.54 1.23 6.80
C GLU A 82 -17.45 1.22 5.58
N THR A 83 -16.85 1.16 4.39
CA THR A 83 -17.57 1.04 3.13
C THR A 83 -18.20 -0.34 3.03
N VAL A 84 -19.39 -0.42 2.40
CA VAL A 84 -20.03 -1.72 2.11
C VAL A 84 -19.20 -2.47 1.07
N ALA A 85 -18.40 -3.44 1.53
CA ALA A 85 -17.40 -4.15 0.72
C ALA A 85 -18.01 -4.81 -0.53
N SER A 86 -19.24 -5.35 -0.43
CA SER A 86 -19.92 -6.04 -1.53
C SER A 86 -20.09 -5.20 -2.81
N ASN A 87 -20.04 -3.87 -2.71
CA ASN A 87 -20.08 -2.98 -3.86
C ASN A 87 -18.84 -3.10 -4.78
N HIS A 88 -17.73 -3.63 -4.26
CA HIS A 88 -16.47 -3.76 -4.99
C HIS A 88 -16.34 -5.13 -5.68
N LYS A 89 -17.13 -6.14 -5.30
CA LYS A 89 -17.00 -7.54 -5.74
C LYS A 89 -15.51 -7.97 -5.85
N GLY A 90 -15.08 -8.52 -6.98
CA GLY A 90 -13.70 -8.97 -7.21
C GLY A 90 -12.66 -7.87 -7.31
N ALA A 91 -13.03 -6.58 -7.22
CA ALA A 91 -12.08 -5.49 -7.12
C ALA A 91 -11.53 -5.26 -5.70
N GLY A 92 -12.21 -5.75 -4.65
CA GLY A 92 -11.76 -5.49 -3.28
C GLY A 92 -12.63 -6.01 -2.13
N ALA A 93 -13.61 -6.88 -2.39
CA ALA A 93 -14.53 -7.33 -1.34
C ALA A 93 -14.04 -8.57 -0.56
N ILE A 94 -12.77 -8.96 -0.69
CA ILE A 94 -12.23 -10.15 -0.01
C ILE A 94 -11.56 -9.72 1.30
N VAL A 95 -11.95 -10.37 2.39
CA VAL A 95 -11.31 -10.24 3.71
C VAL A 95 -10.47 -11.48 3.97
N SER A 96 -9.27 -11.30 4.52
CA SER A 96 -8.30 -12.37 4.76
C SER A 96 -7.39 -12.03 5.94
N THR A 97 -6.48 -12.94 6.28
CA THR A 97 -5.42 -12.76 7.28
C THR A 97 -4.05 -12.76 6.60
N PRO A 98 -3.00 -12.18 7.22
CA PRO A 98 -1.65 -12.27 6.67
C PRO A 98 -1.17 -13.70 6.41
N ALA A 99 -1.57 -14.66 7.26
CA ALA A 99 -1.21 -16.06 7.11
C ALA A 99 -1.85 -16.68 5.86
N ASP A 100 -3.15 -16.46 5.67
CA ASP A 100 -3.89 -16.92 4.49
C ASP A 100 -3.37 -16.27 3.20
N LEU A 101 -3.03 -14.98 3.24
CA LEU A 101 -2.48 -14.27 2.08
C LEU A 101 -1.11 -14.85 1.66
N VAL A 102 -0.22 -15.13 2.61
CA VAL A 102 1.06 -15.80 2.34
C VAL A 102 0.82 -17.19 1.71
N PHE A 103 -0.07 -17.97 2.31
CA PHE A 103 -0.36 -19.30 1.80
C PHE A 103 -1.02 -19.28 0.41
N PHE A 104 -1.89 -18.29 0.15
CA PHE A 104 -2.47 -18.06 -1.17
C PHE A 104 -1.40 -17.81 -2.24
N ILE A 105 -0.49 -16.86 -1.99
CA ILE A 105 0.53 -16.51 -2.99
C ILE A 105 1.55 -17.64 -3.16
N ASP A 106 1.92 -18.36 -2.09
CA ASP A 106 2.75 -19.55 -2.18
C ASP A 106 2.09 -20.62 -3.06
N ALA A 107 0.79 -20.91 -2.84
CA ALA A 107 0.05 -21.88 -3.64
C ALA A 107 -0.11 -21.46 -5.11
N LEU A 108 -0.20 -20.15 -5.39
CA LEU A 108 -0.22 -19.59 -6.72
C LEU A 108 1.11 -19.87 -7.45
N PHE A 109 2.24 -19.51 -6.83
CA PHE A 109 3.57 -19.65 -7.43
C PHE A 109 4.10 -21.10 -7.41
N SER A 110 3.57 -21.96 -6.55
CA SER A 110 3.84 -23.41 -6.56
C SER A 110 2.91 -24.20 -7.51
N ASN A 111 2.16 -23.53 -8.39
CA ASN A 111 1.26 -24.12 -9.38
C ASN A 111 0.12 -24.99 -8.80
N ARG A 112 -0.28 -24.77 -7.54
CA ARG A 112 -1.41 -25.49 -6.92
C ARG A 112 -2.77 -24.93 -7.34
N LEU A 113 -2.81 -23.66 -7.75
CA LEU A 113 -4.02 -23.00 -8.24
C LEU A 113 -4.05 -22.88 -9.77
N LEU A 114 -2.90 -22.61 -10.38
CA LEU A 114 -2.78 -22.35 -11.82
C LEU A 114 -1.75 -23.27 -12.48
N SER A 115 -2.03 -23.66 -13.72
CA SER A 115 -1.02 -24.30 -14.57
C SER A 115 0.19 -23.38 -14.76
N LYS A 116 1.37 -23.96 -15.05
CA LYS A 116 2.58 -23.17 -15.33
C LYS A 116 2.39 -22.14 -16.45
N GLY A 117 1.69 -22.50 -17.53
CA GLY A 117 1.41 -21.59 -18.64
C GLY A 117 0.47 -20.44 -18.27
N SER A 118 -0.54 -20.72 -17.43
CA SER A 118 -1.44 -19.69 -16.91
C SER A 118 -0.71 -18.73 -15.97
N LEU A 119 0.14 -19.24 -15.08
CA LEU A 119 0.95 -18.41 -14.19
C LEU A 119 1.91 -17.52 -14.99
N GLN A 120 2.60 -18.06 -16.00
CA GLN A 120 3.47 -17.28 -16.89
C GLN A 120 2.73 -16.16 -17.63
N THR A 121 1.48 -16.41 -18.00
CA THR A 121 0.62 -15.40 -18.64
C THR A 121 0.22 -14.33 -17.63
N MET A 122 -0.15 -14.73 -16.41
CA MET A 122 -0.52 -13.83 -15.32
C MET A 122 0.63 -12.90 -14.92
N THR A 123 1.86 -13.41 -14.84
CA THR A 123 3.05 -12.67 -14.43
C THR A 123 3.79 -11.98 -15.58
N LYS A 124 3.27 -12.05 -16.82
CA LYS A 124 3.86 -11.32 -17.94
C LYS A 124 3.56 -9.82 -17.78
N ILE A 125 4.59 -9.06 -17.43
CA ILE A 125 4.46 -7.62 -17.20
C ILE A 125 4.44 -6.84 -18.53
N LEU A 126 3.43 -5.99 -18.69
CA LEU A 126 3.28 -5.03 -19.77
C LEU A 126 2.99 -3.65 -19.15
N ASP A 127 3.82 -2.65 -19.47
CA ASP A 127 3.73 -1.28 -18.93
C ASP A 127 3.58 -1.20 -17.40
N GLY A 128 4.22 -2.12 -16.67
CA GLY A 128 4.18 -2.19 -15.20
C GLY A 128 3.07 -3.05 -14.61
N TYR A 129 2.26 -3.74 -15.42
CA TYR A 129 1.12 -4.55 -14.96
C TYR A 129 1.17 -5.99 -15.48
N GLY A 130 0.90 -6.96 -14.61
CA GLY A 130 0.46 -8.30 -14.97
C GLY A 130 -1.06 -8.43 -14.89
N MET A 131 -1.60 -9.66 -14.99
CA MET A 131 -3.03 -9.91 -14.85
C MET A 131 -3.42 -9.97 -13.36
N GLY A 132 -3.68 -8.80 -12.75
CA GLY A 132 -4.02 -8.70 -11.33
C GLY A 132 -2.84 -8.92 -10.38
N ILE A 133 -1.61 -8.78 -10.90
CA ILE A 133 -0.37 -8.88 -10.14
C ILE A 133 0.64 -7.86 -10.68
N PHE A 134 1.48 -7.33 -9.80
CA PHE A 134 2.39 -6.22 -10.08
C PHE A 134 3.83 -6.65 -9.78
N PRO A 135 4.82 -6.14 -10.55
CA PRO A 135 6.22 -6.32 -10.21
C PRO A 135 6.60 -5.44 -9.00
N PHE A 136 7.43 -5.97 -8.13
CA PHE A 136 8.04 -5.23 -7.03
C PHE A 136 9.56 -5.27 -7.18
N SER A 137 10.17 -4.09 -7.05
CA SER A 137 11.61 -3.92 -7.12
C SER A 137 12.22 -3.99 -5.73
N TYR A 138 13.31 -4.76 -5.60
CA TYR A 138 14.13 -4.81 -4.40
C TYR A 138 15.61 -4.75 -4.82
N ASN A 139 16.40 -3.89 -4.17
CA ASN A 139 17.81 -3.63 -4.53
C ASN A 139 18.05 -3.34 -6.02
N ASN A 140 17.16 -2.55 -6.64
CA ASN A 140 17.22 -2.13 -8.05
C ASN A 140 17.05 -3.25 -9.09
N SER A 141 16.48 -4.39 -8.69
CA SER A 141 16.08 -5.47 -9.60
C SER A 141 14.60 -5.81 -9.37
N GLU A 142 13.86 -6.05 -10.45
CA GLU A 142 12.52 -6.65 -10.38
C GLU A 142 12.68 -8.12 -9.97
N VAL A 143 12.38 -8.42 -8.70
CA VAL A 143 12.61 -9.76 -8.12
C VAL A 143 11.38 -10.35 -7.46
N ALA A 144 10.28 -9.61 -7.40
CA ALA A 144 9.06 -10.03 -6.73
C ALA A 144 7.80 -9.68 -7.51
N TYR A 145 6.73 -10.38 -7.16
CA TYR A 145 5.38 -10.16 -7.68
C TYR A 145 4.40 -10.04 -6.51
N GLY A 146 3.37 -9.21 -6.66
CA GLY A 146 2.43 -8.97 -5.57
C GLY A 146 1.30 -8.02 -5.91
N HIS A 147 0.64 -7.51 -4.87
CA HIS A 147 -0.33 -6.44 -4.98
C HIS A 147 -0.45 -5.71 -3.63
N GLU A 148 -0.82 -4.43 -3.67
CA GLU A 148 -1.18 -3.65 -2.48
C GLU A 148 -2.68 -3.34 -2.47
N GLY A 149 -3.27 -3.20 -1.30
CA GLY A 149 -4.71 -2.96 -1.17
C GLY A 149 -5.00 -1.82 -0.21
N ARG A 150 -6.06 -1.07 -0.53
CA ARG A 150 -6.61 -0.04 0.34
C ARG A 150 -8.12 0.06 0.20
N ILE A 151 -8.82 -0.08 1.33
CA ILE A 151 -10.22 0.31 1.50
C ILE A 151 -10.34 0.95 2.89
N ASP A 152 -10.89 2.16 2.95
CA ASP A 152 -10.94 2.96 4.18
C ASP A 152 -9.54 3.07 4.82
N GLU A 153 -9.38 2.67 6.09
CA GLU A 153 -8.09 2.62 6.81
C GLU A 153 -7.51 1.18 6.88
N PHE A 154 -7.99 0.27 6.05
CA PHE A 154 -7.36 -1.04 5.86
C PHE A 154 -6.33 -0.96 4.75
N TYR A 155 -5.11 -1.40 5.05
CA TYR A 155 -3.99 -1.40 4.12
C TYR A 155 -3.35 -2.76 4.09
N THR A 156 -3.05 -3.25 2.89
CA THR A 156 -2.39 -4.53 2.69
C THR A 156 -1.25 -4.42 1.70
N THR A 157 -0.22 -5.24 1.93
CA THR A 157 0.84 -5.54 0.96
C THR A 157 1.02 -7.04 0.95
N LEU A 158 0.98 -7.66 -0.22
CA LEU A 158 1.32 -9.06 -0.42
C LEU A 158 2.36 -9.16 -1.52
N ILE A 159 3.53 -9.71 -1.19
CA ILE A 159 4.64 -9.88 -2.13
C ILE A 159 5.21 -11.29 -2.03
N HIS A 160 5.63 -11.84 -3.17
CA HIS A 160 6.33 -13.11 -3.29
C HIS A 160 7.58 -12.94 -4.15
N PHE A 161 8.70 -13.48 -3.68
CA PHE A 161 10.01 -13.52 -4.31
C PHE A 161 10.24 -14.93 -4.86
N PRO A 162 10.02 -15.20 -6.16
CA PRO A 162 10.04 -16.56 -6.69
C PRO A 162 11.40 -17.25 -6.62
N ASN A 163 12.50 -16.48 -6.70
CA ASN A 163 13.85 -17.04 -6.71
C ASN A 163 14.27 -17.50 -5.30
N GLU A 164 13.86 -16.75 -4.28
CA GLU A 164 14.17 -17.00 -2.87
C GLU A 164 13.11 -17.84 -2.17
N ASN A 165 11.94 -18.01 -2.80
CA ASN A 165 10.77 -18.66 -2.23
C ASN A 165 10.37 -18.03 -0.89
N ILE A 166 10.32 -16.69 -0.87
CA ILE A 166 9.93 -15.88 0.29
C ILE A 166 8.64 -15.15 -0.04
N SER A 167 7.66 -15.25 0.85
CA SER A 167 6.41 -14.50 0.78
C SER A 167 6.25 -13.63 2.01
N ILE A 168 5.77 -12.40 1.82
CA ILE A 168 5.55 -11.44 2.89
C ILE A 168 4.16 -10.84 2.70
N ALA A 169 3.33 -10.97 3.74
CA ALA A 169 2.05 -10.29 3.84
C ALA A 169 2.08 -9.31 5.02
N TYR A 170 1.63 -8.09 4.78
CA TYR A 170 1.40 -7.07 5.79
C TYR A 170 -0.04 -6.59 5.69
N CYS A 171 -0.72 -6.54 6.83
CA CYS A 171 -2.07 -6.01 6.92
C CYS A 171 -2.16 -5.08 8.13
N THR A 172 -2.74 -3.90 7.97
CA THR A 172 -3.03 -2.99 9.07
C THR A 172 -4.41 -2.37 8.89
N ASN A 173 -5.02 -1.96 9.99
CA ASN A 173 -6.34 -1.33 10.08
C ASN A 173 -6.25 0.13 10.60
N GLY A 174 -5.09 0.75 10.37
CA GLY A 174 -4.74 2.12 10.70
C GLY A 174 -3.25 2.35 10.49
N ILE A 175 -2.86 3.59 10.23
CA ILE A 175 -1.46 3.94 9.94
C ILE A 175 -0.93 4.94 10.97
N LEU A 176 0.23 4.60 11.54
CA LEU A 176 1.01 5.50 12.38
C LEU A 176 2.51 5.45 12.04
N TYR A 177 2.87 4.73 10.98
CA TYR A 177 4.24 4.61 10.48
C TYR A 177 4.20 4.26 8.98
N PRO A 178 5.15 4.71 8.14
CA PRO A 178 5.10 4.43 6.70
C PRO A 178 5.15 2.93 6.43
N ARG A 179 4.19 2.43 5.63
CA ARG A 179 4.13 1.03 5.21
C ARG A 179 5.41 0.62 4.48
N ASP A 180 5.87 1.45 3.55
CA ASP A 180 7.10 1.21 2.78
C ASP A 180 8.32 0.98 3.67
N ASP A 181 8.45 1.73 4.76
CA ASP A 181 9.60 1.61 5.65
C ASP A 181 9.53 0.31 6.46
N ILE A 182 8.34 -0.09 6.91
CA ILE A 182 8.11 -1.39 7.53
C ILE A 182 8.47 -2.50 6.55
N MET A 183 7.92 -2.44 5.33
CA MET A 183 8.14 -3.47 4.30
C MET A 183 9.61 -3.57 3.89
N LYS A 184 10.33 -2.46 3.75
CA LYS A 184 11.78 -2.46 3.48
C LYS A 184 12.57 -3.14 4.60
N LYS A 185 12.24 -2.86 5.88
CA LYS A 185 12.91 -3.47 7.03
C LYS A 185 12.59 -4.97 7.15
N VAL A 186 11.31 -5.35 7.02
CA VAL A 186 10.90 -6.76 7.03
C VAL A 186 11.59 -7.53 5.91
N THR A 187 11.60 -6.98 4.69
CA THR A 187 12.31 -7.60 3.56
C THR A 187 13.80 -7.72 3.86
N ALA A 188 14.47 -6.67 4.35
CA ALA A 188 15.88 -6.76 4.75
C ALA A 188 16.13 -7.88 5.77
N ILE A 189 15.26 -8.05 6.77
CA ILE A 189 15.36 -9.14 7.75
C ILE A 189 15.20 -10.51 7.08
N CYS A 190 14.18 -10.70 6.24
CA CYS A 190 13.96 -11.95 5.51
C CYS A 190 15.15 -12.36 4.64
N PHE A 191 15.87 -11.38 4.09
CA PHE A 191 17.05 -11.57 3.26
C PHE A 191 18.38 -11.56 4.05
N ASN A 192 18.33 -11.58 5.39
CA ASN A 192 19.49 -11.50 6.28
C ASN A 192 20.40 -10.29 6.01
N GLN A 193 19.83 -9.19 5.54
CA GLN A 193 20.54 -7.93 5.33
C GLN A 193 20.63 -7.13 6.63
N PRO A 194 21.75 -6.43 6.88
CA PRO A 194 21.86 -5.54 8.03
C PRO A 194 20.75 -4.48 8.03
N THR A 195 19.99 -4.39 9.11
CA THR A 195 18.99 -3.35 9.31
C THR A 195 18.81 -3.05 10.80
N THR A 196 18.27 -1.87 11.10
CA THR A 196 17.97 -1.45 12.47
C THR A 196 16.47 -1.34 12.67
N ILE A 197 15.99 -1.88 13.79
CA ILE A 197 14.62 -1.65 14.25
C ILE A 197 14.57 -0.20 14.77
N PRO A 198 13.60 0.63 14.33
CA PRO A 198 13.53 2.02 14.77
C PRO A 198 13.25 2.08 16.28
N ASP A 199 13.91 2.98 17.00
CA ASP A 199 13.57 3.26 18.40
C ASP A 199 12.31 4.13 18.42
N LEU A 200 11.19 3.57 18.90
CA LEU A 200 9.91 4.27 18.97
C LEU A 200 9.82 5.26 20.15
N LYS A 201 10.91 5.44 20.91
CA LYS A 201 10.96 6.43 21.99
C LYS A 201 10.91 7.86 21.42
N SER A 202 10.44 8.77 22.27
CA SER A 202 10.39 10.20 21.95
C SER A 202 11.81 10.76 21.79
N PHE A 203 12.08 11.36 20.63
CA PHE A 203 13.27 12.18 20.40
C PHE A 203 13.09 13.52 21.12
N GLN A 204 14.09 13.93 21.90
CA GLN A 204 14.17 15.32 22.34
C GLN A 204 14.82 16.14 21.23
N THR A 205 14.06 17.04 20.64
CA THR A 205 14.53 17.89 19.57
C THR A 205 15.44 18.99 20.11
N ASP A 206 16.71 18.98 19.74
CA ASP A 206 17.61 20.13 19.92
C ASP A 206 17.31 21.18 18.84
N VAL A 207 16.91 22.38 19.26
CA VAL A 207 16.54 23.49 18.37
C VAL A 207 17.69 23.89 17.44
N GLN A 208 18.94 23.80 17.88
CA GLN A 208 20.08 24.12 17.00
C GLN A 208 20.18 23.13 15.83
N SER A 209 19.85 21.86 16.08
CA SER A 209 19.83 20.82 15.06
C SER A 209 18.73 21.02 14.01
N LEU A 210 17.64 21.76 14.32
CA LEU A 210 16.54 21.98 13.37
C LEU A 210 16.89 22.91 12.22
N LYS A 211 17.87 23.80 12.40
CA LYS A 211 18.25 24.81 11.39
C LYS A 211 18.66 24.20 10.06
N GLN A 212 19.22 22.99 10.06
CA GLN A 212 19.64 22.31 8.84
C GLN A 212 18.46 21.97 7.91
N TYR A 213 17.26 21.75 8.48
CA TYR A 213 16.05 21.40 7.74
C TYR A 213 15.25 22.61 7.24
N ALA A 214 15.50 23.80 7.80
CA ALA A 214 14.77 25.01 7.42
C ALA A 214 15.10 25.43 5.98
N GLY A 215 14.09 25.84 5.22
CA GLY A 215 14.23 26.28 3.83
C GLY A 215 13.06 25.85 2.94
N HIS A 216 13.13 26.20 1.66
CA HIS A 216 12.12 25.83 0.68
C HIS A 216 12.59 24.64 -0.15
N TYR A 217 11.74 23.62 -0.29
CA TYR A 217 11.99 22.40 -1.05
C TYR A 217 10.98 22.30 -2.18
N SER A 218 11.42 21.97 -3.39
CA SER A 218 10.54 21.84 -4.55
C SER A 218 10.91 20.66 -5.44
N SER A 219 9.95 20.18 -6.22
CA SER A 219 10.18 19.20 -7.27
C SER A 219 10.32 19.88 -8.63
N SER A 220 11.23 19.38 -9.47
CA SER A 220 11.33 19.78 -10.88
C SER A 220 10.31 19.09 -11.78
N PHE A 221 9.62 18.05 -11.28
CA PHE A 221 8.74 17.19 -12.08
C PHE A 221 7.25 17.41 -11.77
N MET A 222 6.93 18.01 -10.64
CA MET A 222 5.56 18.25 -10.19
C MET A 222 5.46 19.62 -9.51
N PRO A 223 4.34 20.35 -9.65
CA PRO A 223 4.13 21.67 -9.04
C PRO A 223 3.84 21.53 -7.54
N PHE A 224 4.75 20.89 -6.81
CA PHE A 224 4.67 20.61 -5.39
C PHE A 224 5.91 21.15 -4.69
N SER A 225 5.69 21.86 -3.59
CA SER A 225 6.74 22.41 -2.75
C SER A 225 6.34 22.39 -1.29
N VAL A 226 7.37 22.46 -0.45
CA VAL A 226 7.27 22.47 1.01
C VAL A 226 8.19 23.56 1.54
N GLU A 227 7.65 24.44 2.37
CA GLU A 227 8.44 25.38 3.15
C GLU A 227 8.62 24.86 4.57
N CYS A 228 9.87 24.68 5.00
CA CYS A 228 10.22 24.22 6.33
C CYS A 228 10.65 25.42 7.19
N ARG A 229 9.91 25.71 8.27
CA ARG A 229 10.17 26.81 9.21
C ARG A 229 10.32 26.30 10.63
N ILE A 230 11.00 27.06 11.47
CA ILE A 230 11.08 26.76 12.91
C ILE A 230 10.12 27.70 13.64
N HIS A 231 9.22 27.15 14.43
CA HIS A 231 8.29 27.90 15.26
C HIS A 231 8.13 27.20 16.62
N ASN A 232 8.24 27.95 17.72
CA ASN A 232 8.15 27.42 19.10
C ASN A 232 8.99 26.15 19.33
N ASN A 233 10.24 26.14 18.87
CA ASN A 233 11.18 25.01 18.96
C ASN A 233 10.78 23.75 18.20
N ASN A 234 9.77 23.82 17.33
CA ASN A 234 9.33 22.74 16.46
C ASN A 234 9.58 23.08 14.99
N LEU A 235 9.75 22.04 14.17
CA LEU A 235 9.77 22.17 12.72
C LEU A 235 8.32 22.18 12.21
N ILE A 236 7.94 23.24 11.51
CA ILE A 236 6.65 23.41 10.84
C ILE A 236 6.88 23.28 9.35
N LEU A 237 6.08 22.45 8.69
CA LEU A 237 6.10 22.31 7.24
C LEU A 237 4.84 22.96 6.66
N THR A 238 5.00 23.79 5.65
CA THR A 238 3.90 24.43 4.93
C THR A 238 3.84 23.88 3.52
N THR A 239 2.70 23.34 3.10
CA THR A 239 2.45 22.97 1.70
C THR A 239 1.04 23.34 1.30
N GLN A 240 0.86 23.80 0.06
CA GLN A 240 -0.43 24.27 -0.47
C GLN A 240 -1.14 25.31 0.43
N GLY A 241 -0.38 26.11 1.18
CA GLY A 241 -0.92 27.12 2.10
C GLY A 241 -1.41 26.58 3.45
N GLN A 242 -1.19 25.29 3.74
CA GLN A 242 -1.52 24.67 5.03
C GLN A 242 -0.25 24.37 5.83
N ASP A 243 -0.27 24.71 7.13
CA ASP A 243 0.79 24.42 8.08
C ASP A 243 0.57 23.05 8.75
N PHE A 244 1.65 22.31 8.91
CA PHE A 244 1.72 21.02 9.56
C PHE A 244 2.75 21.06 10.68
N ASP A 245 2.29 20.90 11.92
CA ASP A 245 3.17 20.62 13.04
C ASP A 245 3.84 19.26 12.81
N THR A 246 5.12 19.14 13.17
CA THR A 246 5.83 17.87 13.06
C THR A 246 6.41 17.43 14.39
N LYS A 247 6.44 16.12 14.59
CA LYS A 247 7.13 15.46 15.68
C LYS A 247 8.32 14.69 15.13
N GLN A 248 9.48 14.88 15.73
CA GLN A 248 10.67 14.10 15.37
C GLN A 248 10.50 12.66 15.82
N ILE A 249 10.72 11.72 14.89
CA ILE A 249 10.59 10.28 15.10
C ILE A 249 11.89 9.51 14.83
N ASP A 250 12.88 10.15 14.21
CA ASP A 250 14.26 9.69 14.10
C ASP A 250 15.21 10.87 13.80
N ILE A 251 16.52 10.62 13.72
CA ILE A 251 17.49 11.56 13.16
C ILE A 251 17.07 11.86 11.71
N ASN A 252 16.95 13.15 11.38
CA ASN A 252 16.47 13.63 10.08
C ASN A 252 15.05 13.16 9.70
N TYR A 253 14.26 12.60 10.63
CA TYR A 253 12.95 12.04 10.31
C TYR A 253 11.86 12.61 11.21
N PHE A 254 10.84 13.18 10.57
CA PHE A 254 9.69 13.81 11.22
C PHE A 254 8.38 13.22 10.72
N ALA A 255 7.33 13.33 11.54
CA ALA A 255 5.99 12.89 11.21
C ALA A 255 4.96 13.93 11.62
N ASN A 256 3.91 14.06 10.81
CA ASN A 256 2.63 14.57 11.24
C ASN A 256 1.64 13.40 11.29
N PHE A 257 1.30 12.96 12.49
CA PHE A 257 0.46 11.78 12.69
C PHE A 257 -1.02 12.03 12.40
N ASP A 258 -1.48 13.28 12.48
CA ASP A 258 -2.89 13.63 12.25
C ASP A 258 -3.29 13.51 10.78
N PHE A 259 -2.34 13.78 9.88
CA PHE A 259 -2.51 13.66 8.43
C PHE A 259 -1.80 12.46 7.82
N GLY A 260 -1.04 11.70 8.61
CA GLY A 260 -0.31 10.52 8.14
C GLY A 260 0.85 10.86 7.20
N TYR A 261 1.47 12.02 7.38
CA TYR A 261 2.62 12.47 6.59
C TYR A 261 3.93 12.23 7.31
N PHE A 262 4.95 11.82 6.54
CA PHE A 262 6.28 11.58 7.05
C PHE A 262 7.32 12.31 6.19
N PHE A 263 8.37 12.81 6.82
CA PHE A 263 9.32 13.72 6.22
C PHE A 263 10.75 13.27 6.53
N GLU A 264 11.38 12.61 5.56
CA GLU A 264 12.75 12.12 5.67
C GLU A 264 13.70 13.13 4.98
N PHE A 265 14.56 13.77 5.76
CA PHE A 265 15.53 14.72 5.26
C PHE A 265 16.86 14.04 4.96
N VAL A 266 17.53 14.50 3.90
CA VAL A 266 18.95 14.20 3.64
C VAL A 266 19.70 15.53 3.55
N PRO A 267 20.08 16.13 4.71
CA PRO A 267 20.58 17.50 4.78
C PRO A 267 21.81 17.75 3.89
N ASP A 268 22.76 16.81 3.87
CA ASP A 268 24.00 16.91 3.08
C ASP A 268 23.76 16.99 1.58
N LYS A 269 22.62 16.47 1.11
CA LYS A 269 22.20 16.53 -0.30
C LYS A 269 21.19 17.65 -0.57
N GLY A 270 20.71 18.31 0.48
CA GLY A 270 19.59 19.24 0.40
C GLY A 270 18.32 18.55 -0.12
N GLU A 271 18.08 17.30 0.26
CA GLU A 271 16.91 16.53 -0.20
C GLU A 271 15.88 16.37 0.93
N LEU A 272 14.60 16.32 0.56
CA LEU A 272 13.48 16.00 1.44
C LEU A 272 12.59 14.98 0.71
N VAL A 273 12.33 13.85 1.33
CA VAL A 273 11.34 12.88 0.87
C VAL A 273 10.08 13.04 1.71
N VAL A 274 9.01 13.51 1.08
CA VAL A 274 7.67 13.52 1.68
C VAL A 274 7.03 12.17 1.40
N LYS A 275 6.67 11.42 2.44
CA LYS A 275 6.01 10.12 2.33
C LYS A 275 4.57 10.26 2.78
N GLU A 276 3.67 9.88 1.88
CA GLU A 276 2.28 9.56 2.17
C GLU A 276 2.15 8.04 2.28
N THR A 277 0.95 7.55 2.55
CA THR A 277 0.71 6.12 2.76
C THR A 277 1.24 5.22 1.64
N ASP A 278 1.00 5.61 0.38
CA ASP A 278 1.31 4.79 -0.80
C ASP A 278 2.31 5.50 -1.74
N ASN A 279 2.74 6.73 -1.42
CA ASN A 279 3.51 7.58 -2.33
C ASN A 279 4.70 8.24 -1.63
N ASN A 280 5.81 8.35 -2.36
CA ASN A 280 7.01 9.07 -1.94
C ASN A 280 7.32 10.18 -2.94
N TYR A 281 7.54 11.40 -2.45
CA TYR A 281 7.84 12.58 -3.25
C TYR A 281 9.21 13.13 -2.87
N LEU A 282 10.18 13.03 -3.78
CA LEU A 282 11.51 13.62 -3.62
C LEU A 282 11.48 15.10 -3.99
N LEU A 283 11.91 15.94 -3.06
CA LEU A 283 12.09 17.38 -3.21
C LEU A 283 13.54 17.77 -2.97
N ARG A 284 13.96 18.86 -3.62
CA ARG A 284 15.29 19.43 -3.47
C ARG A 284 15.18 20.84 -2.90
N LYS A 285 16.10 21.17 -1.99
CA LYS A 285 16.21 22.48 -1.36
C LYS A 285 16.58 23.51 -2.42
N ASN A 286 15.81 24.58 -2.49
CA ASN A 286 16.12 25.70 -3.35
C ASN A 286 17.44 26.35 -2.89
N LYS A 287 18.24 26.78 -3.85
CA LYS A 287 19.47 27.54 -3.59
C LYS A 287 19.15 28.94 -3.10
#